data_AF-A0A1J3FFN2-F1
#
_entry.id   AF-A0A1J3FFN2-F1
#
_cell.length_a   1.000
_cell.length_b   1.000
_cell.length_c   1.000
_cell.angle_alpha   90.00
_cell.angle_beta   90.00
_cell.angle_gamma   90.00
#
_symmetry.space_group_name_H-M   'P 1'
#
loop_
_entity.id
_entity.type
_entity.pdbx_description
1 polymer ?
#
loop_
_entity_poly.entity_id
_entity_poly.type
_entity_poly.pdbx_seq_one_letter_code
_entity_poly.pdbx_strand_id
1 'polypeptide(L)'
;DNTTVSTGDDCVSIVKNSSQISISNIICGPGHGISIGSIGKSKSFEEVKDVTVDTAFISDTRNGVRIKTWQGGSGLVSQILFKKINMNNVSNPIIIDQYYCDSRKPCANQTS
;
A
#
# COMPACT_ATOMS: atom_id res chain seq x y z
N ASP A 1 -0.86 -7.58 15.23
CA ASP A 1 0.31 -8.48 15.35
C ASP A 1 -0.08 -9.94 15.22
N ASN A 2 0.86 -10.81 14.84
CA ASN A 2 0.72 -12.28 14.77
C ASN A 2 -0.55 -12.74 14.06
N THR A 3 -0.74 -12.27 12.82
CA THR A 3 -1.98 -12.52 12.06
C THR A 3 -1.66 -13.10 10.70
N THR A 4 -2.51 -14.01 10.22
CA THR A 4 -2.50 -14.49 8.83
C THR A 4 -3.69 -13.89 8.09
N VAL A 5 -3.43 -13.30 6.93
CA VAL A 5 -4.45 -12.70 6.06
C VAL A 5 -4.34 -13.31 4.67
N SER A 6 -5.43 -13.93 4.22
CA SER A 6 -5.56 -14.54 2.91
C SER A 6 -6.85 -14.07 2.26
N THR A 7 -6.76 -13.15 1.30
CA THR A 7 -7.93 -12.53 0.66
C THR A 7 -7.72 -12.43 -0.85
N GLY A 8 -8.69 -11.85 -1.57
CA GLY A 8 -8.54 -11.53 -3.00
C GLY A 8 -7.92 -10.17 -3.27
N ASP A 9 -7.65 -9.36 -2.25
CA ASP A 9 -7.19 -7.97 -2.40
C ASP A 9 -6.09 -7.64 -1.37
N ASP A 10 -5.93 -6.38 -0.96
CA ASP A 10 -4.91 -5.95 0.00
C ASP A 10 -5.07 -6.71 1.33
N CYS A 11 -3.99 -7.24 1.88
CA CYS A 11 -3.97 -7.83 3.22
C CYS A 11 -4.19 -6.75 4.28
N VAL A 12 -3.60 -5.58 4.05
CA VAL A 12 -3.81 -4.36 4.83
C VAL A 12 -3.80 -3.17 3.88
N SER A 13 -4.82 -2.31 4.00
CA SER A 13 -4.92 -1.04 3.26
C SER A 13 -4.91 0.13 4.24
N ILE A 14 -3.83 0.90 4.24
CA ILE A 14 -3.64 2.06 5.13
C ILE A 14 -4.04 3.31 4.35
N VAL A 15 -5.19 3.89 4.69
CA VAL A 15 -5.82 4.97 3.91
C VAL A 15 -5.73 6.31 4.62
N LYS A 16 -6.36 7.33 4.01
CA LYS A 16 -6.34 8.74 4.45
C LYS A 16 -6.41 8.95 5.96
N ASN A 17 -5.63 9.93 6.43
CA ASN A 17 -5.61 10.43 7.81
C ASN A 17 -5.26 9.37 8.85
N SER A 18 -4.47 8.38 8.44
CA SER A 18 -3.92 7.35 9.31
C SER A 18 -2.54 7.76 9.82
N SER A 19 -2.29 7.54 11.11
CA SER A 19 -0.96 7.78 11.69
C SER A 19 -0.63 6.86 12.85
N GLN A 20 0.66 6.73 13.18
CA GLN A 20 1.16 5.92 14.30
C GLN A 20 0.71 4.46 14.20
N ILE A 21 0.93 3.86 13.03
CA ILE A 21 0.53 2.47 12.76
C ILE A 21 1.76 1.57 12.87
N SER A 22 1.64 0.51 13.67
CA SER A 22 2.59 -0.58 13.72
C SER A 22 1.91 -1.88 13.30
N ILE A 23 2.48 -2.55 12.30
CA ILE A 23 2.06 -3.87 11.84
C ILE A 23 3.24 -4.80 12.02
N SER A 24 3.09 -5.86 12.81
CA SER A 24 4.17 -6.82 13.00
C SER A 24 3.76 -8.28 12.90
N ASN A 25 4.71 -9.13 12.51
CA ASN A 25 4.58 -10.58 12.41
C ASN A 25 3.32 -10.99 11.62
N ILE A 26 3.23 -10.53 10.37
CA ILE A 26 2.09 -10.79 9.50
C ILE A 26 2.46 -11.78 8.39
N ILE A 27 1.59 -12.76 8.16
CA ILE A 27 1.59 -13.59 6.96
C ILE A 27 0.50 -13.07 6.03
N CYS A 28 0.88 -12.67 4.82
CA CYS A 28 0.00 -12.05 3.84
C CYS A 28 0.06 -12.83 2.53
N GLY A 29 -1.06 -13.39 2.09
CA GLY A 29 -1.09 -14.14 0.84
C GLY A 29 -2.21 -15.16 0.77
N PRO A 30 -2.84 -15.38 -0.42
CA PRO A 30 -2.69 -14.60 -1.66
C PRO A 30 -3.35 -13.20 -1.54
N GLY A 31 -3.25 -12.36 -2.59
CA GLY A 31 -3.90 -11.04 -2.65
C GLY A 31 -3.07 -9.93 -3.32
N HIS A 32 -3.23 -8.68 -2.87
CA HIS A 32 -2.55 -7.48 -3.41
C HIS A 32 -1.40 -6.95 -2.53
N GLY A 33 -1.09 -7.60 -1.41
CA GLY A 33 0.00 -7.21 -0.51
C GLY A 33 -0.42 -6.23 0.57
N ILE A 34 0.56 -5.51 1.12
CA ILE A 34 0.33 -4.44 2.11
C ILE A 34 0.43 -3.10 1.39
N SER A 35 -0.65 -2.33 1.40
CA SER A 35 -0.77 -1.09 0.63
C SER A 35 -0.97 0.14 1.53
N ILE A 36 -0.24 1.21 1.24
CA ILE A 36 -0.57 2.57 1.65
C ILE A 36 -1.31 3.23 0.50
N GLY A 37 -2.51 3.73 0.78
CA GLY A 37 -3.41 4.36 -0.17
C GLY A 37 -4.56 3.48 -0.65
N SER A 38 -5.33 3.92 -1.64
CA SER A 38 -5.07 5.10 -2.45
C SER A 38 -5.25 6.43 -1.70
N ILE A 39 -4.30 7.36 -1.83
CA ILE A 39 -4.30 8.69 -1.19
C ILE A 39 -4.53 9.80 -2.22
N GLY A 40 -5.29 10.84 -1.84
CA GLY A 40 -5.44 12.09 -2.60
C GLY A 40 -6.56 12.09 -3.64
N LYS A 41 -7.62 11.26 -3.45
CA LYS A 41 -8.72 11.15 -4.42
C LYS A 41 -9.42 12.49 -4.60
N SER A 42 -9.78 12.85 -5.83
CA SER A 42 -10.48 14.11 -6.14
C SER A 42 -9.73 15.36 -5.66
N LYS A 43 -8.38 15.32 -5.66
CA LYS A 43 -7.52 16.42 -5.20
C LYS A 43 -7.70 16.79 -3.72
N SER A 44 -8.30 15.90 -2.91
CA SER A 44 -8.32 16.08 -1.46
C SER A 44 -6.89 16.06 -0.93
N PHE A 45 -6.56 16.92 0.03
CA PHE A 45 -5.32 16.78 0.76
C PHE A 45 -5.49 15.68 1.81
N GLU A 46 -4.72 14.61 1.69
CA GLU A 46 -4.77 13.47 2.60
C GLU A 46 -3.36 13.13 3.10
N GLU A 47 -3.23 12.87 4.40
CA GLU A 47 -1.94 12.54 5.02
C GLU A 47 -1.94 11.10 5.53
N VAL A 48 -0.85 10.37 5.27
CA VAL A 48 -0.48 9.15 6.01
C VAL A 48 0.93 9.35 6.53
N LYS A 49 1.13 9.14 7.83
CA LYS A 49 2.45 9.32 8.44
C LYS A 49 2.74 8.31 9.53
N ASP A 50 4.02 8.05 9.77
CA ASP A 50 4.46 7.21 10.88
C ASP A 50 3.83 5.81 10.82
N VAL A 51 4.23 5.05 9.80
CA VAL A 51 3.78 3.69 9.58
C VAL A 51 5.00 2.78 9.58
N THR A 52 4.99 1.77 10.43
CA THR A 52 6.00 0.72 10.46
C THR A 52 5.35 -0.63 10.16
N VAL A 53 5.89 -1.33 9.17
CA VAL A 53 5.66 -2.76 8.96
C VAL A 53 6.95 -3.49 9.29
N ASP A 54 6.90 -4.34 10.31
CA ASP A 54 8.04 -5.09 10.81
C ASP A 54 7.77 -6.59 10.76
N THR A 55 8.60 -7.34 10.05
CA THR A 55 8.52 -8.82 10.03
C THR A 55 7.24 -9.28 9.36
N ALA A 56 7.27 -9.29 8.02
CA ALA A 56 6.17 -9.79 7.21
C ALA A 56 6.66 -10.90 6.29
N PHE A 57 5.86 -11.95 6.16
CA PHE A 57 6.00 -12.94 5.09
C PHE A 57 4.87 -12.72 4.10
N ILE A 58 5.20 -12.34 2.87
CA ILE A 58 4.23 -12.04 1.82
C ILE A 58 4.39 -13.06 0.70
N SER A 59 3.34 -13.81 0.37
CA SER A 59 3.41 -14.83 -0.66
C SER A 59 2.24 -14.84 -1.63
N ASP A 60 2.51 -15.22 -2.87
CA ASP A 60 1.48 -15.42 -3.91
C ASP A 60 0.59 -14.19 -4.12
N THR A 61 1.18 -13.00 -3.98
CA THR A 61 0.49 -11.72 -4.14
C THR A 61 0.94 -11.00 -5.41
N ARG A 62 0.06 -10.12 -5.91
CA ARG A 62 0.42 -9.21 -7.00
C ARG A 62 1.51 -8.21 -6.57
N ASN A 63 1.45 -7.70 -5.34
CA ASN A 63 2.45 -6.78 -4.82
C ASN A 63 2.91 -7.20 -3.42
N GLY A 64 4.13 -6.84 -3.05
CA GLY A 64 4.64 -7.03 -1.69
C GLY A 64 4.18 -5.88 -0.81
N VAL A 65 4.97 -4.80 -0.82
CA VAL A 65 4.58 -3.52 -0.22
C VAL A 65 4.31 -2.49 -1.32
N ARG A 66 3.25 -1.72 -1.16
CA ARG A 66 2.78 -0.78 -2.18
C ARG A 66 2.45 0.58 -1.58
N ILE A 67 2.82 1.65 -2.26
CA ILE A 67 2.27 2.99 -2.03
C ILE A 67 1.55 3.40 -3.31
N LYS A 68 0.27 3.77 -3.20
CA LYS A 68 -0.57 4.21 -4.33
C LYS A 68 -1.20 5.57 -4.04
N THR A 69 -0.96 6.57 -4.88
CA THR A 69 -1.59 7.89 -4.81
C THR A 69 -2.31 8.20 -6.10
N TRP A 70 -3.46 8.86 -6.01
CA TRP A 70 -4.22 9.28 -7.19
C TRP A 70 -3.42 10.27 -8.03
N GLN A 71 -3.47 10.09 -9.35
CA GLN A 71 -2.94 11.08 -10.29
C GLN A 71 -3.63 12.44 -10.11
N GLY A 72 -2.87 13.53 -10.19
CA GLY A 72 -3.36 14.87 -9.89
C GLY A 72 -3.81 15.08 -8.44
N GLY A 73 -3.56 14.10 -7.55
CA GLY A 73 -3.93 14.14 -6.15
C GLY A 73 -3.06 15.09 -5.34
N SER A 74 -3.52 15.42 -4.13
CA SER A 74 -2.78 16.23 -3.16
C SER A 74 -2.61 15.45 -1.87
N GLY A 75 -1.51 15.65 -1.14
CA GLY A 75 -1.31 14.97 0.12
C GLY A 75 0.15 14.70 0.45
N LEU A 76 0.35 13.96 1.53
CA LEU A 76 1.67 13.62 2.04
C LEU A 76 1.68 12.19 2.58
N VAL A 77 2.62 11.39 2.10
CA VAL A 77 2.96 10.08 2.67
C VAL A 77 4.39 10.18 3.20
N SER A 78 4.58 10.12 4.51
CA SER A 78 5.89 10.36 5.13
C SER A 78 6.17 9.42 6.30
N GLN A 79 7.46 9.25 6.65
CA GLN A 79 7.87 8.40 7.79
C GLN A 79 7.32 6.96 7.70
N ILE A 80 7.55 6.33 6.54
CA ILE A 80 7.15 4.95 6.28
C ILE A 80 8.37 4.03 6.39
N LEU A 81 8.26 3.00 7.21
CA LEU A 81 9.29 1.99 7.39
C LEU A 81 8.76 0.60 7.09
N PHE A 82 9.25 -0.03 6.03
CA PHE A 82 9.09 -1.47 5.78
C PHE A 82 10.39 -2.17 6.14
N LYS A 83 10.41 -3.06 7.13
CA LYS A 83 11.62 -3.79 7.56
C LYS A 83 11.35 -5.28 7.78
N LYS A 84 12.38 -6.09 7.54
CA LYS A 84 12.31 -7.57 7.65
C LYS A 84 11.13 -8.16 6.86
N ILE A 85 10.99 -7.75 5.59
CA ILE A 85 9.94 -8.25 4.70
C ILE A 85 10.53 -9.38 3.85
N ASN A 86 10.00 -10.58 4.01
CA ASN A 86 10.33 -11.73 3.18
C ASN A 86 9.19 -11.94 2.18
N MET A 87 9.54 -12.13 0.90
CA MET A 87 8.57 -12.23 -0.18
C MET A 87 8.83 -13.49 -1.01
N ASN A 88 7.79 -14.28 -1.25
CA ASN A 88 7.85 -15.48 -2.08
C ASN A 88 6.78 -15.44 -3.17
N ASN A 89 7.15 -15.65 -4.44
CA ASN A 89 6.20 -15.61 -5.56
C ASN A 89 5.34 -14.32 -5.60
N VAL A 90 5.96 -13.17 -5.36
CA VAL A 90 5.32 -11.85 -5.39
C VAL A 90 5.65 -11.16 -6.71
N SER A 91 4.63 -10.76 -7.49
CA SER A 91 4.87 -10.22 -8.85
C SER A 91 5.59 -8.87 -8.82
N ASN A 92 5.19 -7.96 -7.92
CA ASN A 92 5.79 -6.63 -7.75
C ASN A 92 6.23 -6.46 -6.28
N PRO A 93 7.47 -6.84 -5.91
CA PRO A 93 7.91 -6.80 -4.51
C PRO A 93 7.72 -5.45 -3.82
N ILE A 94 8.13 -4.37 -4.48
CA ILE A 94 7.94 -2.99 -4.01
C ILE A 94 7.43 -2.16 -5.19
N ILE A 95 6.35 -1.41 -4.98
CA ILE A 95 5.82 -0.49 -5.99
C ILE A 95 5.34 0.82 -5.36
N ILE A 96 5.73 1.94 -5.97
CA ILE A 96 5.23 3.27 -5.64
C ILE A 96 4.60 3.82 -6.90
N ASP A 97 3.27 3.89 -6.91
CA ASP A 97 2.46 4.34 -8.04
C ASP A 97 1.81 5.68 -7.69
N GLN A 98 2.31 6.77 -8.29
CA GLN A 98 1.72 8.10 -8.15
C GLN A 98 0.69 8.44 -9.23
N TYR A 99 0.43 7.51 -10.15
CA TYR A 99 -0.55 7.66 -11.22
C TYR A 99 -1.74 6.71 -11.06
N TYR A 100 -2.07 6.34 -9.82
CA TYR A 100 -3.12 5.38 -9.54
C TYR A 100 -4.47 5.81 -10.12
N CYS A 101 -5.20 4.82 -10.62
CA CYS A 101 -6.49 4.96 -11.29
C CYS A 101 -7.30 3.68 -11.07
N ASP A 102 -8.53 3.77 -10.55
CA ASP A 102 -9.42 2.62 -10.32
C ASP A 102 -10.33 2.28 -11.53
N SER A 103 -9.95 2.68 -12.74
CA SER A 103 -10.73 2.46 -13.95
C SER A 103 -10.14 1.35 -14.82
N ARG A 104 -11.02 0.57 -15.46
CA ARG A 104 -10.63 -0.43 -16.49
C ARG A 104 -9.96 0.22 -17.70
N LYS A 105 -10.36 1.46 -18.02
CA LYS A 105 -9.70 2.28 -19.05
C LYS A 105 -8.66 3.17 -18.37
N PRO A 106 -7.47 3.37 -18.96
CA PRO A 106 -6.49 4.31 -18.43
C PRO A 106 -7.12 5.67 -18.20
N CYS A 107 -6.95 6.22 -16.99
CA CYS A 107 -7.30 7.61 -16.72
C CYS A 107 -6.45 8.53 -17.60
N ALA A 108 -6.99 9.70 -17.96
CA ALA A 108 -6.20 10.75 -18.58
C ALA A 108 -5.14 11.21 -17.58
N ASN A 109 -3.88 11.14 -17.99
CA ASN A 109 -2.73 11.43 -17.15
C ASN A 109 -2.84 12.86 -16.58
N GLN A 110 -2.85 12.95 -15.25
CA GLN A 110 -2.86 14.22 -14.51
C GLN A 110 -1.61 14.32 -13.64
N THR A 111 -0.79 15.32 -13.91
CA THR A 111 0.35 15.72 -13.07
C THR A 111 -0.14 16.66 -11.98
N SER A 112 0.34 16.48 -10.75
CA SER A 112 0.18 17.44 -9.65
C SER A 112 1.24 18.53 -9.70
#